data_AF-A0A852V3M6-F1
#
_entry.id   AF-A0A852V3M6-F1
#
_cell.length_a   1.000
_cell.length_b   1.000
_cell.length_c   1.000
_cell.angle_alpha   90.00
_cell.angle_beta   90.00
_cell.angle_gamma   90.00
#
_symmetry.space_group_name_H-M   'P 1'
#
loop_
_entity.id
_entity.type
_entity.pdbx_description
1 polymer ?
#
loop_
_entity_poly.entity_id
_entity_poly.type
_entity_poly.pdbx_seq_one_letter_code
_entity_poly.pdbx_strand_id
1 'polypeptide(L)'
;MTLALAVDHDDLVVEVPEHPPVRLPLAGGARVCTLLFFDYPGRSRTRYGLALLDESGLVIMQAPGSRSRAYLEAFARRHGLTFEERRFATGEEARVALARRSPGWCMVGWRMPPPALPRLRVPGPRSLRPPKGPAKVWWREQLLYALMWLVLAYGAAFATLVVLNMANFTDVTRGMDTLGITSLVLAGLTATGAAAVFLVGIGRRRARRQTADSRELQRQGKPHCRLVVVHDRLLLETERRTREIEADRLLLYSADPGMTGLIVGEGRFHLPGRWDPEAARRFAVRNGLELETRTLSREEYLDLTSRVGDAVP
;
A
#
# COMPACT_ATOMS: atom_id res chain seq x y z
N MET A 1 27.21 12.77 6.12
CA MET A 1 26.34 13.58 5.24
C MET A 1 25.61 14.58 6.10
N THR A 2 25.61 15.84 5.67
CA THR A 2 25.21 16.97 6.51
C THR A 2 24.16 17.77 5.74
N LEU A 3 22.93 17.84 6.28
CA LEU A 3 21.87 18.71 5.73
C LEU A 3 22.32 20.18 5.80
N ALA A 4 22.03 21.02 4.80
CA ALA A 4 22.28 22.46 4.88
C ALA A 4 20.99 23.23 5.15
N LEU A 5 21.12 24.28 5.97
CA LEU A 5 20.04 25.19 6.29
C LEU A 5 20.44 26.57 5.79
N ALA A 6 19.54 27.21 5.07
CA ALA A 6 19.67 28.59 4.63
C ALA A 6 18.32 29.28 4.77
N VAL A 7 18.35 30.60 4.92
CA VAL A 7 17.14 31.42 4.80
C VAL A 7 17.24 32.17 3.49
N ASP A 8 16.22 32.03 2.66
CA ASP A 8 16.07 32.70 1.38
C ASP A 8 14.76 33.48 1.41
N HIS A 9 14.86 34.81 1.53
CA HIS A 9 13.71 35.69 1.77
C HIS A 9 12.95 35.26 3.04
N ASP A 10 11.66 34.93 2.91
CA ASP A 10 10.80 34.48 4.00
C ASP A 10 10.70 32.95 4.08
N ASP A 11 11.58 32.21 3.40
CA ASP A 11 11.61 30.75 3.42
C ASP A 11 12.86 30.20 4.10
N LEU A 12 12.67 29.21 4.97
CA LEU A 12 13.70 28.29 5.41
C LEU A 12 13.93 27.24 4.31
N VAL A 13 15.10 27.27 3.70
CA VAL A 13 15.54 26.30 2.71
C VAL A 13 16.34 25.21 3.39
N VAL A 14 15.84 23.97 3.30
CA VAL A 14 16.50 22.77 3.79
C VAL A 14 17.03 21.98 2.60
N GLU A 15 18.35 21.98 2.43
CA GLU A 15 19.01 21.19 1.42
C GLU A 15 19.46 19.87 2.01
N VAL A 16 18.99 18.78 1.41
CA VAL A 16 19.42 17.43 1.77
C VAL A 16 20.05 16.79 0.54
N PRO A 17 21.25 16.18 0.66
CA PRO A 17 21.87 15.50 -0.47
C PRO A 17 20.89 14.51 -1.12
N GLU A 18 20.89 14.45 -2.46
CA GLU A 18 20.06 13.53 -3.26
C GLU A 18 18.54 13.83 -3.23
N HIS A 19 18.10 14.93 -2.61
CA HIS A 19 16.70 15.35 -2.58
C HIS A 19 16.55 16.79 -3.08
N PRO A 20 15.42 17.15 -3.75
CA PRO A 20 15.10 18.54 -4.04
C PRO A 20 15.08 19.38 -2.75
N PRO A 21 15.56 20.64 -2.78
CA PRO A 21 15.47 21.52 -1.63
C PRO A 21 14.03 21.67 -1.16
N VAL A 22 13.84 21.57 0.15
CA VAL A 22 12.53 21.79 0.79
C VAL A 22 12.48 23.24 1.24
N ARG A 23 11.50 24.00 0.76
CA ARG A 23 11.23 25.38 1.18
C ARG A 23 10.07 25.38 2.15
N LEU A 24 10.27 25.99 3.31
CA LEU A 24 9.28 26.07 4.38
C LEU A 24 9.10 27.52 4.81
N PRO A 25 7.87 28.01 4.95
CA PRO A 25 7.65 29.41 5.26
C PRO A 25 8.15 29.75 6.67
N LEU A 26 8.72 30.95 6.83
CA LEU A 26 9.05 31.57 8.12
C LEU A 26 7.97 32.58 8.57
N ALA A 27 6.97 32.84 7.72
CA ALA A 27 5.83 33.72 8.01
C ALA A 27 4.48 33.04 7.70
N GLY A 28 3.41 33.51 8.33
CA GLY A 28 2.04 32.98 8.15
C GLY A 28 1.70 31.77 9.04
N GLY A 29 0.50 31.22 8.87
CA GLY A 29 -0.08 30.22 9.79
C GLY A 29 0.57 28.82 9.77
N ALA A 30 1.41 28.50 8.79
CA ALA A 30 2.14 27.24 8.68
C ALA A 30 3.66 27.42 8.84
N ARG A 31 4.08 28.53 9.48
CA ARG A 31 5.49 28.89 9.59
C ARG A 31 6.28 27.95 10.48
N VAL A 32 7.54 27.74 10.13
CA VAL A 32 8.52 27.09 11.00
C VAL A 32 8.86 28.02 12.16
N CYS A 33 8.70 27.52 13.38
CA CYS A 33 9.02 28.25 14.61
C CYS A 33 10.14 27.60 15.42
N THR A 34 10.23 26.27 15.37
CA THR A 34 11.15 25.52 16.25
C THR A 34 12.02 24.56 15.46
N LEU A 35 13.33 24.62 15.72
CA LEU A 35 14.30 23.60 15.34
C LEU A 35 14.45 22.60 16.48
N LEU A 36 13.88 21.41 16.31
CA LEU A 36 14.00 20.31 17.25
C LEU A 36 15.17 19.41 16.83
N PHE A 37 16.29 19.51 17.53
CA PHE A 37 17.36 18.53 17.46
C PHE A 37 17.00 17.36 18.39
N PHE A 38 16.99 16.14 17.86
CA PHE A 38 16.61 14.99 18.67
C PHE A 38 17.54 13.81 18.52
N ASP A 39 17.60 13.00 19.57
CA ASP A 39 18.32 11.73 19.57
C ASP A 39 17.54 10.60 20.26
N TYR A 40 17.82 9.36 19.87
CA TYR A 40 17.27 8.16 20.50
C TYR A 40 18.19 6.94 20.29
N PRO A 41 18.17 5.95 21.19
CA PRO A 41 18.99 4.75 21.02
C PRO A 41 18.54 3.91 19.82
N GLY A 42 19.48 3.59 18.93
CA GLY A 42 19.31 2.62 17.85
C GLY A 42 20.02 1.31 18.14
N ARG A 43 19.81 0.28 17.31
CA ARG A 43 20.39 -1.07 17.49
C ARG A 43 21.92 -1.09 17.66
N SER A 44 22.63 -0.21 16.97
CA SER A 44 24.12 -0.19 16.98
C SER A 44 24.71 1.16 17.35
N ARG A 45 23.91 2.22 17.36
CA ARG A 45 24.34 3.59 17.66
C ARG A 45 23.14 4.47 17.96
N THR A 46 23.35 5.53 18.73
CA THR A 46 22.40 6.63 18.86
C THR A 46 22.10 7.22 17.48
N ARG A 47 20.82 7.44 17.20
CA ARG A 47 20.36 8.09 15.98
C ARG A 47 20.04 9.53 16.31
N TYR A 48 20.55 10.43 15.47
CA TYR A 48 20.28 11.85 15.54
C TYR A 48 19.43 12.28 14.35
N GLY A 49 18.61 13.30 14.56
CA GLY A 49 17.82 13.93 13.52
C GLY A 49 17.49 15.37 13.85
N LEU A 50 16.89 16.03 12.85
CA LEU A 50 16.34 17.36 12.97
C LEU A 50 14.86 17.30 12.58
N ALA A 51 14.01 17.91 13.38
CA ALA A 51 12.62 18.17 13.02
C ALA A 51 12.36 19.68 13.06
N LEU A 52 11.52 20.13 12.14
CA LEU A 52 11.05 21.50 12.05
C LEU A 52 9.60 21.50 12.49
N LEU A 53 9.28 22.29 13.52
CA LEU A 53 7.94 22.36 14.08
C LEU A 53 7.28 23.70 13.76
N ASP A 54 5.95 23.66 13.61
CA ASP A 54 5.12 24.85 13.58
C ASP A 54 4.95 25.46 14.99
N GLU A 55 4.22 26.57 15.06
CA GLU A 55 3.89 27.27 16.32
C GLU A 55 3.23 26.40 17.38
N SER A 56 2.61 25.31 16.98
CA SER A 56 1.86 24.42 17.86
C SER A 56 2.59 23.11 18.12
N GLY A 57 3.86 23.04 17.74
CA GLY A 57 4.71 21.88 17.98
C GLY A 57 4.41 20.69 17.07
N LEU A 58 3.66 20.88 15.98
CA LEU A 58 3.46 19.83 14.98
C LEU A 58 4.65 19.80 14.02
N VAL A 59 5.09 18.61 13.65
CA VAL A 59 6.19 18.40 12.72
C VAL A 59 5.76 18.81 11.31
N ILE A 60 6.44 19.80 10.74
CA ILE A 60 6.33 20.20 9.34
C ILE A 60 7.32 19.39 8.50
N MET A 61 8.54 19.18 9.01
CA MET A 61 9.58 18.47 8.28
C MET A 61 10.43 17.65 9.22
N GLN A 62 10.80 16.46 8.76
CA GLN A 62 11.74 15.60 9.46
C GLN A 62 12.92 15.28 8.54
N ALA A 63 14.11 15.60 9.02
CA ALA A 63 15.37 15.28 8.38
C ALA A 63 16.14 14.27 9.23
N PRO A 64 16.55 13.16 8.62
CA PRO A 64 17.50 12.29 9.24
C PRO A 64 18.90 12.91 9.27
N GLY A 65 19.64 12.66 10.35
CA GLY A 65 20.99 13.18 10.48
C GLY A 65 21.00 14.56 11.09
N SER A 66 22.16 14.95 11.58
CA SER A 66 22.25 16.18 12.33
C SER A 66 23.53 16.93 12.02
N ARG A 67 23.39 18.26 11.98
CA ARG A 67 24.51 19.19 12.15
C ARG A 67 25.01 19.09 13.59
N SER A 68 26.13 19.75 13.88
CA SER A 68 26.50 19.98 15.27
C SER A 68 25.39 20.78 15.95
N ARG A 69 25.09 20.40 17.20
CA ARG A 69 24.14 21.12 18.05
C ARG A 69 24.44 22.62 18.08
N ALA A 70 25.72 22.98 18.29
CA ALA A 70 26.16 24.37 18.35
C ALA A 70 25.83 25.16 17.07
N TYR A 71 25.94 24.54 15.90
CA TYR A 71 25.56 25.18 14.64
C TYR A 71 24.04 25.42 14.56
N LEU A 72 23.23 24.43 14.93
CA LEU A 72 21.76 24.54 14.88
C LEU A 72 21.24 25.59 15.86
N GLU A 73 21.80 25.63 17.07
CA GLU A 73 21.45 26.61 18.08
C GLU A 73 21.82 28.03 17.62
N ALA A 74 23.03 28.21 17.08
CA ALA A 74 23.45 29.50 16.53
C ALA A 74 22.60 29.93 15.33
N PHE A 75 22.23 28.98 14.46
CA PHE A 75 21.35 29.23 13.32
C PHE A 75 19.95 29.66 13.79
N ALA A 76 19.33 28.91 14.70
CA ALA A 76 18.03 29.24 15.27
C ALA A 76 18.02 30.66 15.86
N ARG A 77 19.01 30.95 16.71
CA ARG A 77 19.15 32.27 17.35
C ARG A 77 19.28 33.40 16.35
N ARG A 78 20.07 33.21 15.28
CA ARG A 78 20.26 34.21 14.23
C ARG A 78 18.98 34.54 13.47
N HIS A 79 18.10 33.56 13.29
CA HIS A 79 16.89 33.68 12.49
C HIS A 79 15.61 33.79 13.34
N GLY A 80 15.73 34.02 14.65
CA GLY A 80 14.57 34.18 15.54
C GLY A 80 13.75 32.90 15.74
N LEU A 81 14.33 31.73 15.49
CA LEU A 81 13.69 30.44 15.73
C LEU A 81 13.99 29.95 17.14
N THR A 82 13.07 29.17 17.71
CA THR A 82 13.31 28.44 18.96
C THR A 82 14.19 27.24 18.66
N PHE A 83 15.23 27.01 19.47
CA PHE A 83 16.01 25.78 19.44
C PHE A 83 15.60 24.88 20.59
N GLU A 84 15.22 23.65 20.29
CA GLU A 84 14.90 22.63 21.28
C GLU A 84 15.80 21.40 21.08
N GLU A 85 16.36 20.90 22.17
CA GLU A 85 17.03 19.61 22.20
C GLU A 85 16.16 18.61 22.97
N ARG A 86 15.87 17.46 22.35
CA ARG A 86 15.10 16.41 23.00
C ARG A 86 15.74 15.04 22.84
N ARG A 87 15.99 14.39 23.97
CA ARG A 87 16.51 13.03 24.03
C ARG A 87 15.37 12.07 24.37
N PHE A 88 15.05 11.19 23.43
CA PHE A 88 14.04 10.15 23.65
C PHE A 88 14.68 8.90 24.25
N ALA A 89 13.98 8.27 25.17
CA ALA A 89 14.45 7.03 25.81
C ALA A 89 14.41 5.85 24.83
N THR A 90 13.46 5.85 23.90
CA THR A 90 13.28 4.76 22.93
C THR A 90 13.02 5.27 21.51
N GLY A 91 13.20 4.38 20.53
CA GLY A 91 12.86 4.70 19.14
C GLY A 91 11.36 4.77 18.89
N GLU A 92 10.55 4.06 19.69
CA GLU A 92 9.08 4.10 19.71
C GLU A 92 8.61 5.50 20.11
N GLU A 93 9.09 5.99 21.25
CA GLU A 93 8.78 7.32 21.77
C GLU A 93 9.14 8.42 20.77
N ALA A 94 10.33 8.34 20.16
CA ALA A 94 10.73 9.26 19.10
C ALA A 94 9.75 9.22 17.90
N ARG A 95 9.27 8.03 17.49
CA ARG A 95 8.31 7.93 16.37
C ARG A 95 6.96 8.51 16.72
N VAL A 96 6.46 8.28 17.93
CA VAL A 96 5.19 8.85 18.42
C VAL A 96 5.26 10.37 18.42
N ALA A 97 6.31 10.94 19.03
CA ALA A 97 6.51 12.38 19.06
C ALA A 97 6.60 12.97 17.65
N LEU A 98 7.30 12.30 16.73
CA LEU A 98 7.53 12.78 15.36
C LEU A 98 6.36 12.50 14.39
N ALA A 99 5.35 11.74 14.82
CA ALA A 99 4.17 11.43 14.01
C ALA A 99 3.06 12.48 14.11
N ARG A 100 3.18 13.44 15.04
CA ARG A 100 2.30 14.61 15.14
C ARG A 100 2.63 15.58 14.00
N ARG A 101 1.85 15.55 12.93
CA ARG A 101 2.20 16.24 11.68
C ARG A 101 1.38 17.49 11.47
N SER A 102 2.04 18.52 10.97
CA SER A 102 1.40 19.74 10.50
C SER A 102 0.81 19.52 9.10
N PRO A 103 -0.20 20.30 8.68
CA PRO A 103 -0.61 20.36 7.28
C PRO A 103 0.59 20.69 6.39
N GLY A 104 0.79 19.94 5.30
CA GLY A 104 1.96 20.12 4.44
C GLY A 104 3.23 19.43 4.93
N TRP A 105 3.12 18.53 5.91
CA TRP A 105 4.25 17.72 6.35
C TRP A 105 5.00 17.04 5.20
N CYS A 106 6.32 17.07 5.27
CA CYS A 106 7.20 16.36 4.35
C CYS A 106 8.29 15.58 5.10
N MET A 107 8.55 14.34 4.66
CA MET A 107 9.72 13.59 5.08
C MET A 107 10.81 13.73 4.04
N VAL A 108 12.03 14.01 4.49
CA VAL A 108 13.21 13.81 3.67
C VAL A 108 13.91 12.52 4.12
N GLY A 109 14.20 11.62 3.19
CA GLY A 109 14.80 10.32 3.50
C GLY A 109 16.32 10.36 3.54
N TRP A 110 16.96 9.30 4.08
CA TRP A 110 18.41 9.08 3.99
C TRP A 110 18.87 8.52 2.63
N ARG A 111 17.93 8.05 1.81
CA ARG A 111 18.14 7.37 0.54
C ARG A 111 16.94 7.64 -0.34
N MET A 112 17.14 7.65 -1.66
CA MET A 112 16.03 7.49 -2.61
C MET A 112 15.10 6.39 -2.09
N PRO A 113 13.77 6.62 -2.13
CA PRO A 113 12.82 5.64 -1.64
C PRO A 113 13.16 4.31 -2.31
N PRO A 114 13.30 3.20 -1.54
CA PRO A 114 13.53 1.90 -2.14
C PRO A 114 12.46 1.67 -3.21
N PRO A 115 12.77 0.91 -4.28
CA PRO A 115 11.77 0.57 -5.27
C PRO A 115 10.51 0.09 -4.57
N ALA A 116 9.33 0.52 -5.06
CA ALA A 116 8.03 0.24 -4.45
C ALA A 116 8.03 -1.19 -3.92
N LEU A 117 7.65 -1.37 -2.64
CA LEU A 117 7.69 -2.65 -1.94
C LEU A 117 7.33 -3.75 -2.94
N PRO A 118 8.23 -4.71 -3.22
CA PRO A 118 7.90 -5.78 -4.14
C PRO A 118 6.57 -6.33 -3.64
N ARG A 119 5.56 -6.42 -4.51
CA ARG A 119 4.28 -7.02 -4.14
C ARG A 119 4.65 -8.36 -3.55
N LEU A 120 4.67 -8.45 -2.22
CA LEU A 120 4.64 -9.72 -1.51
C LEU A 120 3.54 -10.44 -2.23
N ARG A 121 3.90 -11.51 -2.93
CA ARG A 121 2.90 -12.43 -3.42
C ARG A 121 2.31 -12.91 -2.11
N VAL A 122 1.27 -12.22 -1.64
CA VAL A 122 0.34 -12.70 -0.64
C VAL A 122 0.17 -14.13 -1.08
N PRO A 123 0.62 -15.09 -0.26
CA PRO A 123 0.65 -16.46 -0.68
C PRO A 123 -0.78 -16.74 -1.11
N GLY A 124 -1.02 -16.75 -2.43
CA GLY A 124 -2.35 -17.03 -2.90
C GLY A 124 -2.69 -18.43 -2.36
N PRO A 125 -3.92 -18.90 -2.46
CA PRO A 125 -4.20 -20.31 -2.20
C PRO A 125 -3.32 -21.29 -3.03
N ARG A 126 -2.46 -20.79 -3.94
CA ARG A 126 -1.37 -21.53 -4.62
C ARG A 126 -0.06 -21.71 -3.84
N SER A 127 0.14 -21.01 -2.73
CA SER A 127 1.28 -21.25 -1.82
C SER A 127 1.06 -22.47 -0.92
N LEU A 128 -0.19 -22.90 -0.81
CA LEU A 128 -0.60 -24.23 -0.38
C LEU A 128 -0.61 -25.21 -1.55
N ARG A 129 0.29 -25.05 -2.53
CA ARG A 129 0.61 -26.20 -3.38
C ARG A 129 1.36 -27.17 -2.47
N PRO A 130 0.88 -28.42 -2.31
CA PRO A 130 1.72 -29.45 -1.73
C PRO A 130 3.04 -29.49 -2.52
N PRO A 131 4.15 -29.92 -1.89
CA PRO A 131 5.47 -29.95 -2.51
C PRO A 131 5.34 -30.48 -3.92
N LYS A 132 5.99 -29.81 -4.89
CA LYS A 132 5.98 -30.18 -6.31
C LYS A 132 5.98 -31.70 -6.41
N GLY A 133 4.84 -32.27 -6.82
CA GLY A 133 4.80 -33.66 -7.23
C GLY A 133 5.91 -33.88 -8.26
N PRO A 134 6.51 -35.08 -8.31
CA PRO A 134 7.66 -35.36 -9.16
C PRO A 134 7.39 -34.85 -10.58
N ALA A 135 8.40 -34.32 -11.27
CA ALA A 135 8.28 -33.65 -12.58
C ALA A 135 7.42 -34.41 -13.61
N LYS A 136 7.34 -35.73 -13.45
CA LYS A 136 6.47 -36.67 -14.19
C LYS A 136 4.97 -36.36 -14.10
N VAL A 137 4.47 -35.87 -12.95
CA VAL A 137 3.05 -35.51 -12.74
C VAL A 137 2.73 -34.19 -13.41
N TRP A 138 3.64 -33.22 -13.32
CA TRP A 138 3.48 -31.91 -13.97
C TRP A 138 3.41 -32.05 -15.51
N TRP A 139 4.27 -32.89 -16.09
CA TRP A 139 4.23 -33.17 -17.53
C TRP A 139 2.94 -33.87 -17.97
N ARG A 140 2.40 -34.79 -17.16
CA ARG A 140 1.10 -35.44 -17.45
C ARG A 140 -0.05 -34.44 -17.46
N GLU A 141 -0.06 -33.48 -16.54
CA GLU A 141 -1.06 -32.41 -16.53
C GLU A 141 -0.94 -31.50 -17.76
N GLN A 142 0.28 -31.09 -18.15
CA GLN A 142 0.47 -30.29 -19.36
C GLN A 142 0.04 -31.04 -20.62
N LEU A 143 0.29 -32.35 -20.68
CA LEU A 143 -0.10 -33.19 -21.81
C LEU A 143 -1.63 -33.35 -21.90
N LEU A 144 -2.32 -33.49 -20.77
CA LEU A 144 -3.80 -33.48 -20.72
C LEU A 144 -4.37 -32.12 -21.15
N TYR A 145 -3.76 -31.01 -20.73
CA TYR A 145 -4.17 -29.68 -21.18
C TYR A 145 -3.95 -29.50 -22.68
N ALA A 146 -2.81 -29.93 -23.21
CA ALA A 146 -2.52 -29.88 -24.64
C ALA A 146 -3.50 -30.75 -25.45
N LEU A 147 -3.80 -31.96 -24.97
CA LEU A 147 -4.76 -32.87 -25.61
C LEU A 147 -6.17 -32.27 -25.61
N MET A 148 -6.60 -31.67 -24.51
CA MET A 148 -7.89 -31.00 -24.41
C MET A 148 -8.00 -29.84 -25.43
N TRP A 149 -6.95 -29.04 -25.58
CA TRP A 149 -6.92 -27.97 -26.58
C TRP A 149 -6.93 -28.50 -28.02
N LEU A 150 -6.25 -29.62 -28.28
CA LEU A 150 -6.22 -30.25 -29.60
C LEU A 150 -7.61 -30.80 -29.98
N VAL A 151 -8.33 -31.42 -29.04
CA VAL A 151 -9.72 -31.88 -29.24
C VAL A 151 -10.65 -30.69 -29.51
N LEU A 152 -10.50 -29.58 -28.78
CA LEU A 152 -11.29 -28.37 -29.01
C LEU A 152 -10.99 -27.74 -30.39
N ALA A 153 -9.71 -27.65 -30.77
CA ALA A 153 -9.30 -27.12 -32.07
C ALA A 153 -9.82 -28.00 -33.23
N TYR A 154 -9.77 -29.32 -33.07
CA TYR A 154 -10.35 -30.26 -34.03
C TYR A 154 -11.86 -30.09 -34.15
N GLY A 155 -12.58 -30.01 -33.02
CA GLY A 155 -14.02 -29.78 -33.00
C GLY A 155 -14.42 -28.46 -33.69
N ALA A 156 -13.65 -27.40 -33.46
CA ALA A 156 -13.85 -26.12 -34.14
C ALA A 156 -13.63 -26.22 -35.66
N ALA A 157 -12.51 -26.83 -36.09
CA ALA A 157 -12.20 -27.01 -37.50
C ALA A 157 -13.25 -27.87 -38.22
N PHE A 158 -13.71 -28.96 -37.58
CA PHE A 158 -14.77 -29.81 -38.09
C PHE A 158 -16.08 -29.03 -38.26
N ALA A 159 -16.50 -28.26 -37.26
CA ALA A 159 -17.69 -27.42 -37.35
C ALA A 159 -17.58 -26.39 -38.48
N THR A 160 -16.42 -25.75 -38.67
CA THR A 160 -16.18 -24.83 -39.78
C THR A 160 -16.31 -25.54 -41.14
N LEU A 161 -15.77 -26.76 -41.26
CA LEU A 161 -15.86 -27.57 -42.48
C LEU A 161 -17.30 -27.94 -42.81
N VAL A 162 -18.10 -28.32 -41.81
CA VAL A 162 -19.54 -28.59 -41.97
C VAL A 162 -20.28 -27.34 -42.42
N VAL A 163 -20.00 -26.17 -41.84
CA VAL A 163 -20.62 -24.90 -42.23
C VAL A 163 -20.24 -24.50 -43.65
N LEU A 164 -18.96 -24.65 -44.04
CA LEU A 164 -18.49 -24.38 -45.40
C LEU A 164 -19.13 -25.34 -46.42
N ASN A 165 -19.28 -26.61 -46.06
CA ASN A 165 -19.94 -27.61 -46.90
C ASN A 165 -21.44 -27.33 -47.04
N MET A 166 -22.09 -26.89 -45.96
CA MET A 166 -23.47 -26.41 -45.99
C MET A 166 -23.59 -25.17 -46.88
N ALA A 167 -22.69 -24.19 -46.79
CA ALA A 167 -22.79 -22.95 -47.57
C ALA A 167 -22.80 -23.15 -49.11
N ASN A 168 -22.31 -24.29 -49.61
CA ASN A 168 -22.46 -24.72 -51.01
C ASN A 168 -23.80 -25.46 -51.22
N PHE A 169 -24.92 -24.77 -50.97
CA PHE A 169 -26.26 -25.31 -51.16
C PHE A 169 -26.71 -25.22 -52.63
N THR A 170 -26.52 -26.29 -53.39
CA THR A 170 -27.45 -26.61 -54.50
C THR A 170 -28.01 -28.03 -54.49
N ASP A 171 -27.53 -29.00 -53.68
CA ASP A 171 -28.02 -30.40 -53.80
C ASP A 171 -28.03 -31.26 -52.51
N VAL A 172 -28.02 -30.69 -51.30
CA VAL A 172 -27.74 -31.47 -50.06
C VAL A 172 -28.98 -32.08 -49.39
N THR A 173 -30.21 -31.80 -49.83
CA THR A 173 -31.41 -32.28 -49.10
C THR A 173 -31.78 -33.75 -49.32
N ARG A 174 -31.02 -34.53 -50.11
CA ARG A 174 -31.37 -35.94 -50.44
C ARG A 174 -30.53 -37.04 -49.79
N GLY A 175 -29.54 -36.72 -48.97
CA GLY A 175 -28.62 -37.73 -48.43
C GLY A 175 -28.11 -37.47 -47.01
N MET A 176 -28.87 -36.71 -46.20
CA MET A 176 -28.46 -36.45 -44.82
C MET A 176 -29.08 -37.50 -43.90
N ASP A 177 -28.47 -38.69 -43.90
CA ASP A 177 -28.78 -39.75 -42.95
C ASP A 177 -28.58 -39.26 -41.50
N THR A 178 -29.19 -39.97 -40.56
CA THR A 178 -29.19 -39.71 -39.10
C THR A 178 -27.83 -39.30 -38.54
N LEU A 179 -26.73 -39.80 -39.13
CA LEU A 179 -25.35 -39.45 -38.77
C LEU A 179 -25.04 -37.94 -38.88
N GLY A 180 -25.56 -37.24 -39.89
CA GLY A 180 -25.35 -35.80 -40.07
C GLY A 180 -25.98 -34.96 -38.95
N ILE A 181 -27.19 -35.33 -38.51
CA ILE A 181 -27.88 -34.65 -37.41
C ILE A 181 -27.11 -34.86 -36.09
N THR A 182 -26.65 -36.07 -35.80
CA THR A 182 -25.82 -36.34 -34.60
C THR A 182 -24.53 -35.53 -34.57
N SER A 183 -23.86 -35.36 -35.71
CA SER A 183 -22.62 -34.58 -35.80
C SER A 183 -22.83 -33.09 -35.49
N LEU A 184 -23.99 -32.53 -35.89
CA LEU A 184 -24.33 -31.13 -35.66
C LEU A 184 -24.66 -30.87 -34.18
N VAL A 185 -25.38 -31.79 -33.55
CA VAL A 185 -25.71 -31.74 -32.12
C VAL A 185 -24.43 -31.84 -31.27
N LEU A 186 -23.51 -32.73 -31.65
CA LEU A 186 -22.23 -32.88 -30.96
C LEU A 186 -21.36 -31.62 -31.07
N ALA A 187 -21.29 -31.02 -32.27
CA ALA A 187 -20.57 -29.77 -32.49
C ALA A 187 -21.13 -28.61 -31.66
N GLY A 188 -22.46 -28.49 -31.59
CA GLY A 188 -23.16 -27.50 -30.76
C GLY A 188 -22.86 -27.65 -29.27
N LEU A 189 -22.83 -28.88 -28.76
CA LEU A 189 -22.48 -29.20 -27.37
C LEU A 189 -21.02 -28.86 -27.03
N THR A 190 -20.07 -29.12 -27.93
CA THR A 190 -18.66 -28.73 -27.72
C THR A 190 -18.47 -27.21 -27.70
N ALA A 191 -19.17 -26.46 -28.57
CA ALA A 191 -19.08 -25.01 -28.62
C ALA A 191 -19.64 -24.34 -27.35
N THR A 192 -20.78 -24.84 -26.85
CA THR A 192 -21.37 -24.36 -25.58
C THR A 192 -20.49 -24.70 -24.37
N GLY A 193 -19.90 -25.90 -24.34
CA GLY A 193 -18.92 -26.27 -23.31
C GLY A 193 -17.71 -25.34 -23.26
N ALA A 194 -17.14 -24.98 -24.42
CA ALA A 194 -15.99 -24.07 -24.51
C ALA A 194 -16.34 -22.64 -24.05
N ALA A 195 -17.50 -22.12 -24.43
CA ALA A 195 -17.97 -20.80 -24.02
C ALA A 195 -18.21 -20.71 -22.49
N ALA A 196 -18.77 -21.76 -21.89
CA ALA A 196 -18.96 -21.84 -20.44
C ALA A 196 -17.63 -21.83 -19.69
N VAL A 197 -16.62 -22.57 -20.15
CA VAL A 197 -15.27 -22.58 -19.56
C VAL A 197 -14.60 -21.21 -19.67
N PHE A 198 -14.77 -20.51 -20.79
CA PHE A 198 -14.21 -19.17 -20.99
C PHE A 198 -14.87 -18.11 -20.09
N LEU A 199 -16.21 -18.12 -20.00
CA LEU A 199 -16.97 -17.21 -19.12
C LEU A 199 -16.67 -17.45 -17.64
N VAL A 200 -16.60 -18.73 -17.20
CA VAL A 200 -16.20 -19.10 -15.84
C VAL A 200 -14.74 -18.70 -15.55
N GLY A 201 -13.86 -18.77 -16.55
CA GLY A 201 -12.47 -18.33 -16.46
C GLY A 201 -12.31 -16.81 -16.25
N ILE A 202 -13.10 -15.99 -16.95
CA ILE A 202 -13.12 -14.53 -16.80
C ILE A 202 -13.74 -14.13 -15.45
N GLY A 203 -14.85 -14.76 -15.05
CA GLY A 203 -15.47 -14.56 -13.73
C GLY A 203 -14.49 -14.88 -12.59
N ARG A 204 -13.74 -15.98 -12.69
CA ARG A 204 -12.70 -16.34 -11.71
C ARG A 204 -11.54 -15.35 -11.67
N ARG A 205 -11.13 -14.74 -12.78
CA ARG A 205 -10.09 -13.69 -12.77
C ARG A 205 -10.57 -12.40 -12.10
N ARG A 206 -11.82 -12.02 -12.30
CA ARG A 206 -12.44 -10.84 -11.66
C ARG A 206 -12.62 -11.06 -10.16
N ALA A 207 -13.10 -12.25 -9.76
CA ALA A 207 -13.21 -12.65 -8.36
C ALA A 207 -11.84 -12.71 -7.65
N ARG A 208 -10.78 -13.18 -8.34
CA ARG A 208 -9.41 -13.20 -7.78
C ARG A 208 -8.80 -11.83 -7.57
N ARG A 209 -9.06 -10.85 -8.46
CA ARG A 209 -8.63 -9.46 -8.22
C ARG A 209 -9.39 -8.85 -7.04
N GLN A 210 -10.69 -9.07 -6.95
CA GLN A 210 -11.50 -8.60 -5.82
C GLN A 210 -11.18 -9.23 -4.47
N THR A 211 -10.60 -10.43 -4.43
CA THR A 211 -10.13 -11.07 -3.18
C THR A 211 -8.74 -10.63 -2.77
N ALA A 212 -7.87 -10.30 -3.74
CA ALA A 212 -6.54 -9.73 -3.46
C ALA A 212 -6.66 -8.30 -2.92
N ASP A 213 -7.47 -7.44 -3.56
CA ASP A 213 -7.66 -6.04 -3.15
C ASP A 213 -8.34 -5.89 -1.78
N SER A 214 -8.99 -6.94 -1.27
CA SER A 214 -9.68 -6.87 0.02
C SER A 214 -8.88 -7.31 1.23
N ARG A 215 -7.77 -7.99 1.00
CA ARG A 215 -6.87 -8.40 2.09
C ARG A 215 -5.82 -7.34 2.37
N GLU A 216 -5.85 -6.25 1.63
CA GLU A 216 -4.84 -5.20 1.66
C GLU A 216 -5.51 -3.83 1.73
N LEU A 217 -5.02 -2.98 2.62
CA LEU A 217 -5.38 -1.57 2.71
C LEU A 217 -4.10 -0.76 2.56
N GLN A 218 -4.02 0.11 1.55
CA GLN A 218 -2.81 0.89 1.25
C GLN A 218 -2.98 2.36 1.64
N ARG A 219 -1.93 2.95 2.22
CA ARG A 219 -1.81 4.40 2.38
C ARG A 219 -1.53 5.05 1.03
N GLN A 220 -2.21 6.16 0.75
CA GLN A 220 -1.95 6.97 -0.43
C GLN A 220 -0.69 7.84 -0.23
N GLY A 221 0.14 7.94 -1.26
CA GLY A 221 1.37 8.74 -1.24
C GLY A 221 2.59 8.01 -0.67
N LYS A 222 3.66 8.76 -0.41
CA LYS A 222 4.91 8.28 0.19
C LYS A 222 5.07 8.84 1.61
N PRO A 223 5.71 8.10 2.55
CA PRO A 223 6.26 6.75 2.37
C PRO A 223 5.15 5.69 2.22
N HIS A 224 5.45 4.57 1.56
CA HIS A 224 4.45 3.52 1.38
C HIS A 224 4.28 2.70 2.67
N CYS A 225 3.04 2.61 3.15
CA CYS A 225 2.66 1.62 4.16
C CYS A 225 1.31 0.99 3.79
N ARG A 226 1.12 -0.25 4.22
CA ARG A 226 -0.11 -1.00 4.00
C ARG A 226 -0.40 -1.96 5.14
N LEU A 227 -1.68 -2.21 5.37
CA LEU A 227 -2.17 -3.26 6.24
C LEU A 227 -2.53 -4.47 5.37
N VAL A 228 -2.11 -5.66 5.77
CA VAL A 228 -2.37 -6.91 5.05
C VAL A 228 -2.85 -7.97 6.03
N VAL A 229 -3.93 -8.68 5.71
CA VAL A 229 -4.37 -9.83 6.50
C VAL A 229 -3.88 -11.13 5.87
N VAL A 230 -3.09 -11.89 6.63
CA VAL A 230 -2.50 -13.17 6.21
C VAL A 230 -2.76 -14.22 7.30
N HIS A 231 -3.55 -15.25 6.98
CA HIS A 231 -3.95 -16.30 7.94
C HIS A 231 -4.54 -15.73 9.24
N ASP A 232 -5.51 -14.83 9.10
CA ASP A 232 -6.21 -14.14 10.20
C ASP A 232 -5.32 -13.30 11.11
N ARG A 233 -4.08 -13.01 10.67
CA ARG A 233 -3.16 -12.08 11.33
C ARG A 233 -3.10 -10.78 10.55
N LEU A 234 -3.26 -9.67 11.24
CA LEU A 234 -3.09 -8.33 10.67
C LEU A 234 -1.61 -7.96 10.69
N LEU A 235 -1.06 -7.68 9.51
CA LEU A 235 0.32 -7.29 9.31
C LEU A 235 0.39 -5.84 8.84
N LEU A 236 1.24 -5.04 9.46
CA LEU A 236 1.64 -3.73 8.96
C LEU A 236 2.95 -3.85 8.22
N GLU A 237 2.89 -3.60 6.93
CA GLU A 237 4.05 -3.55 6.05
C GLU A 237 4.44 -2.09 5.81
N THR A 238 5.70 -1.79 6.05
CA THR A 238 6.35 -0.54 5.67
C THR A 238 7.55 -0.85 4.80
N GLU A 239 8.13 0.17 4.16
CA GLU A 239 9.34 0.02 3.35
C GLU A 239 10.52 -0.69 4.05
N ARG A 240 10.54 -0.67 5.39
CA ARG A 240 11.66 -1.20 6.19
C ARG A 240 11.34 -2.44 6.98
N ARG A 241 10.06 -2.69 7.29
CA ARG A 241 9.67 -3.73 8.25
C ARG A 241 8.25 -4.21 8.00
N THR A 242 8.04 -5.50 8.23
CA THR A 242 6.71 -6.08 8.43
C THR A 242 6.55 -6.39 9.91
N ARG A 243 5.41 -6.02 10.49
CA ARG A 243 5.08 -6.30 11.89
C ARG A 243 3.69 -6.88 11.99
N GLU A 244 3.53 -7.90 12.80
CA GLU A 244 2.21 -8.36 13.22
C GLU A 244 1.62 -7.36 14.22
N ILE A 245 0.34 -7.03 14.05
CA ILE A 245 -0.41 -6.14 14.90
C ILE A 245 -1.66 -6.88 15.34
N GLU A 246 -1.92 -6.85 16.64
CA GLU A 246 -3.21 -7.25 17.18
C GLU A 246 -4.09 -6.02 17.25
N ALA A 247 -5.16 -6.03 16.46
CA ALA A 247 -6.19 -5.01 16.41
C ALA A 247 -7.52 -5.62 16.00
N ASP A 248 -8.56 -5.14 16.66
CA ASP A 248 -9.98 -5.41 16.44
C ASP A 248 -10.70 -4.19 15.86
N ARG A 249 -10.15 -2.98 16.06
CA ARG A 249 -10.70 -1.71 15.57
C ARG A 249 -9.72 -0.93 14.70
N LEU A 250 -10.28 -0.18 13.76
CA LEU A 250 -9.63 0.86 12.97
C LEU A 250 -10.36 2.19 13.22
N LEU A 251 -9.61 3.26 13.48
CA LEU A 251 -10.14 4.62 13.54
C LEU A 251 -9.54 5.44 12.40
N LEU A 252 -10.36 5.73 11.39
CA LEU A 252 -10.03 6.63 10.30
C LEU A 252 -10.36 8.07 10.75
N TYR A 253 -9.37 8.96 10.75
CA TYR A 253 -9.59 10.33 11.20
C TYR A 253 -9.24 11.37 10.13
N SER A 254 -9.94 12.49 10.20
CA SER A 254 -9.58 13.77 9.60
C SER A 254 -9.49 14.83 10.70
N ALA A 255 -8.52 15.73 10.61
CA ALA A 255 -8.34 16.85 11.54
C ALA A 255 -8.00 18.12 10.76
N ASP A 256 -8.49 19.26 11.22
CA ASP A 256 -8.27 20.56 10.58
C ASP A 256 -6.88 21.12 10.94
N PRO A 257 -6.07 21.64 9.99
CA PRO A 257 -6.29 21.75 8.54
C PRO A 257 -5.82 20.55 7.69
N GLY A 258 -6.73 19.65 7.32
CA GLY A 258 -6.46 18.63 6.30
C GLY A 258 -5.47 17.52 6.71
N MET A 259 -5.18 17.38 8.00
CA MET A 259 -4.50 16.23 8.56
C MET A 259 -5.41 15.01 8.46
N THR A 260 -4.88 13.87 8.03
CA THR A 260 -5.64 12.62 7.95
C THR A 260 -4.76 11.47 8.40
N GLY A 261 -5.36 10.38 8.81
CA GLY A 261 -4.62 9.19 9.19
C GLY A 261 -5.51 8.05 9.64
N LEU A 262 -4.85 6.95 9.96
CA LEU A 262 -5.47 5.74 10.48
C LEU A 262 -4.82 5.40 11.82
N ILE A 263 -5.64 5.18 12.83
CA ILE A 263 -5.23 4.56 14.08
C ILE A 263 -5.65 3.09 14.02
N VAL A 264 -4.74 2.20 14.38
CA VAL A 264 -4.97 0.75 14.38
C VAL A 264 -4.96 0.23 15.82
N GLY A 265 -6.01 -0.53 16.16
CA GLY A 265 -6.33 -0.96 17.51
C GLY A 265 -6.81 0.19 18.39
N GLU A 266 -6.85 -0.03 19.70
CA GLU A 266 -7.14 0.99 20.71
C GLU A 266 -5.98 2.00 20.89
N GLY A 267 -5.56 2.66 19.81
CA GLY A 267 -4.45 3.62 19.86
C GLY A 267 -3.06 2.98 19.81
N ARG A 268 -2.93 1.68 19.53
CA ARG A 268 -1.61 1.03 19.52
C ARG A 268 -0.68 1.57 18.44
N PHE A 269 -1.21 1.84 17.24
CA PHE A 269 -0.41 2.29 16.11
C PHE A 269 -1.03 3.47 15.37
N HIS A 270 -0.25 4.53 15.22
CA HIS A 270 -0.59 5.69 14.41
C HIS A 270 0.03 5.64 13.01
N LEU A 271 -0.83 5.70 12.00
CA LEU A 271 -0.47 5.69 10.59
C LEU A 271 -0.95 6.98 9.91
N PRO A 272 -0.23 8.10 10.08
CA PRO A 272 -0.59 9.38 9.47
C PRO A 272 -0.55 9.32 7.94
N GLY A 273 -1.37 10.14 7.29
CA GLY A 273 -1.49 10.26 5.84
C GLY A 273 -2.87 9.84 5.33
N ARG A 274 -3.07 9.98 4.01
CA ARG A 274 -4.38 9.72 3.40
C ARG A 274 -4.63 8.24 3.22
N TRP A 275 -5.82 7.80 3.59
CA TRP A 275 -6.33 6.45 3.36
C TRP A 275 -7.67 6.57 2.63
N ASP A 276 -7.93 5.72 1.64
CA ASP A 276 -9.22 5.71 0.95
C ASP A 276 -10.32 5.23 1.91
N PRO A 277 -11.32 6.06 2.25
CA PRO A 277 -12.37 5.69 3.21
C PRO A 277 -13.16 4.46 2.76
N GLU A 278 -13.41 4.32 1.46
CA GLU A 278 -14.16 3.18 0.93
C GLU A 278 -13.32 1.90 0.95
N ALA A 279 -12.01 1.98 0.67
CA ALA A 279 -11.10 0.86 0.87
C ALA A 279 -11.01 0.46 2.34
N ALA A 280 -10.92 1.42 3.26
CA ALA A 280 -10.86 1.16 4.69
C ALA A 280 -12.14 0.45 5.18
N ARG A 281 -13.31 0.91 4.75
CA ARG A 281 -14.60 0.25 5.05
C ARG A 281 -14.64 -1.18 4.53
N ARG A 282 -14.29 -1.41 3.27
CA ARG A 282 -14.27 -2.76 2.68
C ARG A 282 -13.27 -3.68 3.39
N PHE A 283 -12.10 -3.15 3.76
CA PHE A 283 -11.07 -3.88 4.49
C PHE A 283 -11.56 -4.28 5.88
N ALA A 284 -12.17 -3.35 6.63
CA ALA A 284 -12.67 -3.62 7.97
C ALA A 284 -13.76 -4.69 7.99
N VAL A 285 -14.82 -4.52 7.18
CA VAL A 285 -15.95 -5.46 7.08
C VAL A 285 -15.50 -6.88 6.73
N ARG A 286 -14.55 -7.04 5.81
CA ARG A 286 -14.12 -8.35 5.34
C ARG A 286 -13.20 -9.09 6.31
N ASN A 287 -12.52 -8.37 7.19
CA ASN A 287 -11.59 -8.94 8.16
C ASN A 287 -12.14 -8.90 9.58
N GLY A 288 -13.45 -8.61 9.75
CA GLY A 288 -14.10 -8.58 11.06
C GLY A 288 -13.59 -7.48 11.99
N LEU A 289 -13.11 -6.37 11.42
CA LEU A 289 -12.64 -5.21 12.20
C LEU A 289 -13.77 -4.19 12.34
N GLU A 290 -13.87 -3.56 13.49
CA GLU A 290 -14.69 -2.37 13.69
C GLU A 290 -14.03 -1.18 12.97
N LEU A 291 -14.81 -0.40 12.22
CA LEU A 291 -14.32 0.84 11.64
C LEU A 291 -15.10 2.02 12.20
N GLU A 292 -14.36 2.94 12.82
CA GLU A 292 -14.86 4.24 13.25
C GLU A 292 -14.27 5.32 12.34
N THR A 293 -15.10 6.28 11.92
CA THR A 293 -14.63 7.46 11.19
C THR A 293 -14.93 8.70 12.00
N ARG A 294 -13.92 9.52 12.30
CA ARG A 294 -14.09 10.77 13.08
C ARG A 294 -13.46 11.97 12.40
N THR A 295 -14.16 13.09 12.47
CA THR A 295 -13.57 14.41 12.29
C THR A 295 -13.15 14.91 13.67
N LEU A 296 -11.88 15.25 13.82
CA LEU A 296 -11.28 15.69 15.07
C LEU A 296 -10.99 17.17 15.02
N SER A 297 -11.24 17.86 16.14
CA SER A 297 -10.63 19.15 16.39
C SER A 297 -9.11 19.00 16.50
N ARG A 298 -8.40 20.13 16.44
CA ARG A 298 -6.96 20.16 16.64
C ARG A 298 -6.55 19.60 18.02
N GLU A 299 -7.28 19.98 19.06
CA GLU A 299 -7.01 19.54 20.43
C GLU A 299 -7.27 18.04 20.58
N GLU A 300 -8.35 17.53 19.99
CA GLU A 300 -8.64 16.08 19.96
C GLU A 300 -7.56 15.30 19.20
N TYR A 301 -7.03 15.85 18.10
CA TYR A 301 -5.93 15.23 17.37
C TYR A 301 -4.65 15.15 18.22
N LEU A 302 -4.31 16.23 18.93
CA LEU A 302 -3.15 16.28 19.82
C LEU A 302 -3.30 15.30 20.99
N ASP A 303 -4.49 15.24 21.60
CA ASP A 303 -4.79 14.29 22.66
C ASP A 303 -4.71 12.84 22.14
N LEU A 304 -5.36 12.55 21.01
CA LEU A 304 -5.34 11.22 20.38
C LEU A 304 -3.90 10.76 20.11
N THR A 305 -3.10 11.59 19.46
CA THR A 305 -1.69 11.26 19.13
C THR A 305 -0.75 11.30 20.32
N SER A 306 -1.18 11.77 21.49
CA SER A 306 -0.41 11.65 22.73
C SER A 306 -0.51 10.29 23.39
N ARG A 307 -1.60 9.57 23.12
CA ARG A 307 -1.92 8.28 23.76
C ARG A 307 -1.43 7.08 22.94
N VAL A 308 -0.86 7.31 21.75
CA VAL A 308 -0.47 6.21 20.86
C VAL A 308 0.82 5.53 21.28
N GLY A 309 0.83 4.20 21.22
CA GLY A 309 1.98 3.40 21.67
C GLY A 309 3.16 3.40 20.68
N ASP A 310 2.87 3.48 19.39
CA ASP A 310 3.88 3.56 18.33
C ASP A 310 3.30 4.29 17.11
N ALA A 311 4.17 4.74 16.21
CA ALA A 311 3.77 5.35 14.95
C ALA A 311 4.65 4.91 13.78
N VAL A 312 4.07 4.96 12.57
CA VAL A 312 4.82 4.79 11.33
C VAL A 312 4.96 6.12 10.63
N PRO A 313 6.17 6.71 10.66
CA PRO A 313 6.42 7.94 9.96
C PRO A 313 6.42 7.74 8.43
#